data_AF-A0A2G9T7C8-F1
#
_entry.id   AF-A0A2G9T7C8-F1
#
_cell.length_a   1.000
_cell.length_b   1.000
_cell.length_c   1.000
_cell.angle_alpha   90.00
_cell.angle_beta   90.00
_cell.angle_gamma   90.00
#
_symmetry.space_group_name_H-M   'P 1'
#
loop_
_entity.id
_entity.type
_entity.pdbx_description
1 polymer ?
#
loop_
_entity_poly.entity_id
_entity_poly.type
_entity_poly.pdbx_seq_one_letter_code
_entity_poly.pdbx_strand_id
1 'polypeptide(L)'
;MDGSVKTMSADSATTAAEVCSALAEKIGLRERFGFSLYIALFDKVSSLGSGADHVMDAISQCEQYAKEQGRQERNAPWRLFFRKEIFTPWHDAKDDPISTNLIYQQVVRGIKYGEYRCDKEDDLASLAAQQYFIEEGLLDVNRLESQLHNYLPDFELNGKEMAKERWIQAIMYHYRRVRKHSARVFAVALRRIHFLAEIWHQSTITPSRQGGCGDVCEIQMALAVLQ
;
A
#
# COMPACT_ATOMS: atom_id res chain seq x y z
N MET A 1 1.05 7.85 -3.14
CA MET A 1 0.60 6.53 -3.64
C MET A 1 0.15 6.55 -5.11
N ASP A 2 -0.13 7.72 -5.68
CA ASP A 2 -0.51 7.96 -7.07
C ASP A 2 0.68 8.09 -8.05
N GLY A 3 1.90 7.73 -7.61
CA GLY A 3 3.14 7.91 -8.37
C GLY A 3 3.68 9.34 -8.40
N SER A 4 2.95 10.33 -7.87
CA SER A 4 3.44 11.71 -7.82
C SER A 4 4.50 11.86 -6.72
N VAL A 5 5.50 12.72 -6.99
CA VAL A 5 6.56 13.06 -6.04
C VAL A 5 6.46 14.54 -5.71
N LYS A 6 6.46 14.87 -4.41
CA LYS A 6 6.41 16.25 -3.93
C LYS A 6 7.66 16.53 -3.11
N THR A 7 8.40 17.57 -3.49
CA THR A 7 9.54 18.07 -2.72
C THR A 7 9.06 19.03 -1.65
N MET A 8 9.60 18.92 -0.45
CA MET A 8 9.28 19.75 0.71
C MET A 8 10.56 20.21 1.38
N SER A 9 10.51 21.37 2.03
CA SER A 9 11.60 21.84 2.89
C SER A 9 11.51 21.15 4.24
N ALA A 10 12.65 20.70 4.75
CA ALA A 10 12.79 20.11 6.08
C ALA A 10 14.11 20.60 6.70
N ASP A 11 14.13 20.69 8.02
CA ASP A 11 15.29 20.95 8.86
C ASP A 11 15.60 19.73 9.75
N SER A 12 16.62 19.84 10.60
CA SER A 12 17.03 18.75 11.49
C SER A 12 15.99 18.40 12.58
N ALA A 13 15.07 19.31 12.90
CA ALA A 13 14.04 19.11 13.93
C ALA A 13 12.69 18.66 13.35
N THR A 14 12.60 18.56 12.01
CA THR A 14 11.35 18.30 11.32
C THR A 14 10.78 16.93 11.68
N THR A 15 9.55 16.95 12.18
CA THR A 15 8.81 15.77 12.61
C THR A 15 7.95 15.16 11.50
N ALA A 16 7.60 13.89 11.62
CA ALA A 16 6.67 13.20 10.72
C ALA A 16 5.29 13.90 10.69
N ALA A 17 4.82 14.41 11.84
CA ALA A 17 3.62 15.23 11.90
C ALA A 17 3.73 16.49 11.04
N GLU A 18 4.82 17.24 11.08
CA GLU A 18 4.97 18.46 10.27
C GLU A 18 5.01 18.16 8.77
N VAL A 19 5.75 17.12 8.37
CA VAL A 19 5.80 16.69 6.97
C VAL A 19 4.42 16.24 6.48
N CYS A 20 3.71 15.42 7.25
CA CYS A 20 2.35 15.01 6.90
C CYS A 20 1.39 16.21 6.82
N SER A 21 1.57 17.25 7.64
CA SER A 21 0.74 18.47 7.64
C SER A 21 0.94 19.25 6.36
N ALA A 22 2.20 19.59 6.09
CA ALA A 22 2.56 20.42 4.96
C ALA A 22 2.33 19.69 3.63
N LEU A 23 2.46 18.35 3.59
CA LEU A 23 2.10 17.58 2.41
C LEU A 23 0.59 17.59 2.17
N ALA A 24 -0.21 17.38 3.22
CA ALA A 24 -1.67 17.38 3.12
C ALA A 24 -2.19 18.74 2.62
N GLU A 25 -1.67 19.84 3.16
CA GLU A 25 -1.99 21.19 2.70
C GLU A 25 -1.59 21.40 1.23
N LYS A 26 -0.38 20.99 0.86
CA LYS A 26 0.15 21.15 -0.50
C LYS A 26 -0.66 20.40 -1.56
N ILE A 27 -1.28 19.28 -1.22
CA ILE A 27 -2.12 18.49 -2.14
C ILE A 27 -3.62 18.75 -1.96
N GLY A 28 -4.03 19.56 -0.98
CA GLY A 28 -5.43 19.84 -0.67
C GLY A 28 -6.18 18.69 0.04
N LEU A 29 -5.46 17.79 0.71
CA LEU A 29 -6.05 16.68 1.47
C LEU A 29 -6.75 17.20 2.72
N ARG A 30 -8.07 17.00 2.81
CA ARG A 30 -8.89 17.40 3.97
C ARG A 30 -8.92 16.32 5.04
N GLU A 31 -9.15 15.07 4.65
CA GLU A 31 -9.17 13.93 5.57
C GLU A 31 -7.77 13.38 5.78
N ARG A 32 -7.01 14.03 6.66
CA ARG A 32 -5.62 13.63 6.95
C ARG A 32 -5.50 12.46 7.93
N PHE A 33 -6.50 12.25 8.79
CA PHE A 33 -6.41 11.26 9.86
C PHE A 33 -6.02 9.88 9.32
N GLY A 34 -5.06 9.24 9.98
CA GLY A 34 -4.61 7.89 9.62
C GLY A 34 -3.74 7.82 8.37
N PHE A 35 -3.38 8.93 7.73
CA PHE A 35 -2.24 8.97 6.82
C PHE A 35 -0.94 9.09 7.60
N SER A 36 0.06 8.33 7.19
CA SER A 36 1.35 8.23 7.85
C SER A 36 2.50 8.30 6.84
N LEU A 37 3.64 8.75 7.35
CA LEU A 37 4.90 8.77 6.63
C LEU A 37 5.61 7.44 6.82
N TYR A 38 6.14 6.87 5.76
CA TYR A 38 6.92 5.65 5.76
C TYR A 38 8.28 5.92 5.14
N ILE A 39 9.30 5.21 5.60
CA ILE A 39 10.62 5.18 4.99
C ILE A 39 10.93 3.76 4.53
N ALA A 40 11.46 3.62 3.31
CA ALA A 40 11.95 2.34 2.81
C ALA A 40 13.41 2.44 2.43
N LEU A 41 14.15 1.35 2.66
CA LEU A 41 15.53 1.16 2.26
C LEU A 41 15.72 -0.32 1.91
N PHE A 42 16.09 -0.61 0.67
CA PHE A 42 16.15 -1.97 0.12
C PHE A 42 14.80 -2.70 0.23
N ASP A 43 14.77 -3.81 0.94
CA ASP A 43 13.61 -4.65 1.25
C ASP A 43 12.96 -4.28 2.60
N LYS A 44 13.52 -3.32 3.33
CA LYS A 44 12.99 -2.87 4.62
C LYS A 44 12.09 -1.66 4.46
N VAL A 45 10.95 -1.69 5.15
CA VAL A 45 9.99 -0.58 5.21
C VAL A 45 9.61 -0.35 6.67
N SER A 46 9.70 0.90 7.12
CA SER A 46 9.36 1.31 8.49
C SER A 46 8.33 2.45 8.44
N SER A 47 7.35 2.41 9.35
CA SER A 47 6.40 3.51 9.57
C SER A 47 7.02 4.54 10.54
N LEU A 48 6.95 5.81 10.17
CA LEU A 48 7.21 6.97 11.05
C LEU A 48 5.91 7.54 11.63
N GLY A 49 4.77 7.01 11.19
CA GLY A 49 3.46 7.50 11.60
C GLY A 49 3.19 8.94 11.17
N SER A 50 2.38 9.62 11.98
CA SER A 50 2.08 11.05 11.88
C SER A 50 2.32 11.76 13.22
N GLY A 51 3.29 11.26 13.99
CA GLY A 51 3.61 11.71 15.35
C GLY A 51 4.87 12.57 15.43
N ALA A 52 5.54 12.51 16.59
CA ALA A 52 6.71 13.33 16.92
C ALA A 52 8.06 12.73 16.47
N ASP A 53 8.04 11.63 15.73
CA ASP A 53 9.26 11.01 15.22
C ASP A 53 9.97 11.95 14.25
N HIS A 54 11.28 12.11 14.41
CA HIS A 54 12.08 13.02 13.61
C HIS A 54 12.47 12.35 12.30
N VAL A 55 12.18 13.01 11.18
CA VAL A 55 12.40 12.42 9.84
C VAL A 55 13.89 12.23 9.57
N MET A 56 14.72 13.18 10.01
CA MET A 56 16.17 13.12 9.82
C MET A 56 16.84 12.01 10.63
N ASP A 57 16.28 11.62 11.79
CA ASP A 57 16.77 10.48 12.56
C ASP A 57 16.55 9.17 11.81
N ALA A 58 15.37 9.00 11.21
CA ALA A 58 15.06 7.83 10.39
C ALA A 58 15.94 7.73 9.13
N ILE A 59 16.23 8.88 8.48
CA ILE A 59 17.16 8.94 7.35
C ILE A 59 18.57 8.58 7.80
N SER A 60 19.04 9.12 8.92
CA SER A 60 20.36 8.80 9.46
C SER A 60 20.52 7.30 9.76
N GLN A 61 19.48 6.67 10.33
CA GLN A 61 19.45 5.22 10.55
C GLN A 61 19.54 4.44 9.23
N CYS A 62 18.86 4.89 8.18
CA CYS A 62 18.94 4.29 6.86
C CYS A 62 20.35 4.41 6.26
N GLU A 63 20.99 5.57 6.39
CA GLU A 63 22.34 5.81 5.89
C GLU A 63 23.38 4.95 6.61
N GLN A 64 23.27 4.83 7.94
CA GLN A 64 24.11 3.95 8.75
C GLN A 64 23.93 2.48 8.36
N TYR A 65 22.69 2.03 8.18
CA TYR A 65 22.41 0.67 7.73
C TYR A 65 23.00 0.38 6.34
N ALA A 66 22.90 1.33 5.41
CA ALA A 66 23.52 1.18 4.08
C ALA A 66 25.05 1.09 4.16
N LYS A 67 25.68 1.81 5.10
CA LYS A 67 27.11 1.73 5.36
C LYS A 67 27.56 0.41 5.93
N GLU A 68 26.79 -0.17 6.86
CA GLU A 68 27.04 -1.52 7.38
C GLU A 68 27.02 -2.58 6.27
N GLN A 69 26.21 -2.35 5.24
CA GLN A 69 26.16 -3.16 4.01
C GLN A 69 27.26 -2.83 2.99
N GLY A 70 28.27 -2.04 3.39
CA GLY A 70 29.41 -1.67 2.55
C GLY A 70 29.12 -0.60 1.49
N ARG A 71 28.00 0.11 1.57
CA ARG A 71 27.68 1.22 0.65
C ARG A 71 28.12 2.56 1.21
N GLN A 72 28.29 3.53 0.32
CA GLN A 72 28.52 4.91 0.74
C GLN A 72 27.21 5.52 1.26
N GLU A 73 27.24 6.15 2.44
CA GLU A 73 26.08 6.79 3.10
C GLU A 73 25.32 7.72 2.13
N ARG A 74 26.05 8.54 1.37
CA ARG A 74 25.50 9.50 0.38
C ARG A 74 24.69 8.84 -0.74
N ASN A 75 24.90 7.54 -0.97
CA ASN A 75 24.25 6.79 -2.04
C ASN A 75 23.22 5.79 -1.47
N ALA A 76 22.83 5.93 -0.19
CA ALA A 76 21.79 5.11 0.41
C ALA A 76 20.46 5.35 -0.33
N PRO A 77 19.84 4.31 -0.93
CA PRO A 77 18.65 4.47 -1.76
C PRO A 77 17.37 4.51 -0.90
N TRP A 78 17.34 5.36 0.12
CA TRP A 78 16.14 5.52 0.96
C TRP A 78 15.05 6.27 0.20
N ARG A 79 13.78 5.99 0.52
CA ARG A 79 12.61 6.64 -0.07
C ARG A 79 11.54 6.88 0.99
N LEU A 80 10.94 8.07 0.99
CA LEU A 80 9.80 8.40 1.82
C LEU A 80 8.49 8.20 1.05
N PHE A 81 7.48 7.64 1.72
CA PHE A 81 6.15 7.41 1.18
C PHE A 81 5.09 7.99 2.10
N PHE A 82 4.06 8.55 1.51
CA PHE A 82 2.87 9.00 2.21
C PHE A 82 1.69 8.09 1.84
N ARG A 83 1.15 7.36 2.82
CA ARG A 83 0.13 6.31 2.61
C ARG A 83 -0.86 6.27 3.78
N LYS A 84 -2.06 5.70 3.54
CA LYS A 84 -3.08 5.48 4.57
C LYS A 84 -2.68 4.25 5.39
N GLU A 85 -2.60 4.42 6.70
CA GLU A 85 -2.27 3.38 7.68
C GLU A 85 -3.52 2.97 8.49
N ILE A 86 -4.36 3.93 8.89
CA ILE A 86 -5.52 3.69 9.76
C ILE A 86 -6.77 4.33 9.17
N PHE A 87 -7.91 3.65 9.27
CA PHE A 87 -9.23 4.19 8.98
C PHE A 87 -9.96 4.54 10.26
N THR A 88 -10.69 5.65 10.26
CA THR A 88 -11.67 5.90 11.32
C THR A 88 -12.86 4.94 11.19
N PRO A 89 -13.51 4.54 12.30
CA PRO A 89 -14.73 3.73 12.23
C PRO A 89 -15.88 4.36 11.43
N TRP A 90 -15.87 5.68 11.27
CA TRP A 90 -16.86 6.49 10.55
C TRP A 90 -16.34 7.05 9.22
N HIS A 91 -15.29 6.45 8.62
CA HIS A 91 -14.73 6.92 7.35
C HIS A 91 -15.77 6.86 6.21
N ASP A 92 -15.94 7.97 5.47
CA ASP A 92 -16.74 8.04 4.24
C ASP A 92 -15.87 8.50 3.06
N ALA A 93 -15.76 7.63 2.06
CA ALA A 93 -15.02 7.91 0.83
C ALA A 93 -15.64 9.05 -0.02
N LYS A 94 -16.86 9.49 0.27
CA LYS A 94 -17.46 10.64 -0.43
C LYS A 94 -16.96 11.98 0.09
N ASP A 95 -16.41 12.01 1.31
CA ASP A 95 -16.09 13.26 1.98
C ASP A 95 -14.88 13.95 1.36
N ASP A 96 -13.88 13.19 0.91
CA ASP A 96 -12.65 13.71 0.33
C ASP A 96 -12.23 12.93 -0.93
N PRO A 97 -12.34 13.52 -2.14
CA PRO A 97 -11.95 12.87 -3.38
C PRO A 97 -10.43 12.66 -3.50
N ILE A 98 -9.61 13.50 -2.86
CA ILE A 98 -8.14 13.36 -2.88
C ILE A 98 -7.73 12.19 -2.00
N SER A 99 -8.28 12.11 -0.78
CA SER A 99 -8.13 10.95 0.12
C SER A 99 -8.49 9.66 -0.62
N THR A 100 -9.68 9.65 -1.24
CA THR A 100 -10.20 8.49 -1.97
C THR A 100 -9.31 8.08 -3.13
N ASN A 101 -8.80 9.03 -3.91
CA ASN A 101 -7.88 8.71 -5.00
C ASN A 101 -6.56 8.13 -4.49
N LEU A 102 -5.97 8.69 -3.43
CA LEU A 102 -4.73 8.15 -2.85
C LEU A 102 -4.91 6.73 -2.31
N ILE A 103 -6.03 6.49 -1.62
CA ILE A 103 -6.40 5.17 -1.10
C ILE A 103 -6.67 4.19 -2.24
N TYR A 104 -7.39 4.61 -3.29
CA TYR A 104 -7.64 3.80 -4.49
C TYR A 104 -6.33 3.32 -5.12
N GLN A 105 -5.41 4.25 -5.39
CA GLN A 105 -4.10 3.93 -5.97
C GLN A 105 -3.28 3.00 -5.07
N GLN A 106 -3.35 3.19 -3.75
CA GLN A 106 -2.74 2.30 -2.78
C GLN A 106 -3.32 0.88 -2.84
N VAL A 107 -4.64 0.75 -2.86
CA VAL A 107 -5.32 -0.56 -2.89
C VAL A 107 -5.04 -1.31 -4.18
N VAL A 108 -5.20 -0.66 -5.34
CA VAL A 108 -4.92 -1.27 -6.65
C VAL A 108 -3.50 -1.79 -6.72
N ARG A 109 -2.53 -0.96 -6.32
CA ARG A 109 -1.12 -1.34 -6.32
C ARG A 109 -0.82 -2.45 -5.31
N GLY A 110 -1.40 -2.37 -4.11
CA GLY A 110 -1.26 -3.38 -3.08
C GLY A 110 -1.83 -4.74 -3.49
N ILE A 111 -2.95 -4.77 -4.23
CA ILE A 111 -3.48 -6.01 -4.81
C ILE A 111 -2.51 -6.53 -5.87
N LYS A 112 -2.10 -5.70 -6.84
CA LYS A 112 -1.24 -6.11 -7.95
C LYS A 112 0.07 -6.76 -7.48
N TYR A 113 0.66 -6.27 -6.39
CA TYR A 113 1.89 -6.81 -5.81
C TYR A 113 1.67 -7.78 -4.63
N GLY A 114 0.43 -8.12 -4.31
CA GLY A 114 0.09 -9.12 -3.30
C GLY A 114 0.20 -8.67 -1.83
N GLU A 115 0.32 -7.36 -1.57
CA GLU A 115 0.19 -6.76 -0.21
C GLU A 115 -1.25 -6.94 0.32
N TYR A 116 -2.25 -6.80 -0.56
CA TYR A 116 -3.66 -7.05 -0.23
C TYR A 116 -4.17 -8.27 -0.98
N ARG A 117 -4.78 -9.20 -0.24
CA ARG A 117 -5.34 -10.44 -0.78
C ARG A 117 -6.85 -10.46 -0.57
N CYS A 118 -7.55 -11.02 -1.55
CA CYS A 118 -8.98 -11.31 -1.42
C CYS A 118 -9.14 -12.78 -1.07
N ASP A 119 -9.96 -13.10 -0.07
CA ASP A 119 -10.25 -14.49 0.29
C ASP A 119 -11.04 -15.20 -0.81
N LYS A 120 -11.84 -14.44 -1.57
CA LYS A 120 -12.70 -14.94 -2.63
C LYS A 120 -12.27 -14.39 -3.98
N GLU A 121 -12.14 -15.29 -4.94
CA GLU A 121 -11.89 -14.96 -6.34
C GLU A 121 -12.94 -13.99 -6.90
N ASP A 122 -14.20 -14.15 -6.46
CA ASP A 122 -15.33 -13.29 -6.85
C ASP A 122 -15.11 -11.82 -6.45
N ASP A 123 -14.50 -11.57 -5.28
CA ASP A 123 -14.19 -10.21 -4.82
C ASP A 123 -13.07 -9.60 -5.69
N LEU A 124 -12.05 -10.39 -6.02
CA LEU A 124 -10.95 -9.93 -6.87
C LEU A 124 -11.43 -9.64 -8.31
N ALA A 125 -12.28 -10.50 -8.88
CA ALA A 125 -12.89 -10.27 -10.19
C ALA A 125 -13.78 -9.02 -10.19
N SER A 126 -14.52 -8.79 -9.10
CA SER A 126 -15.31 -7.57 -8.91
C SER A 126 -14.41 -6.34 -8.86
N LEU A 127 -13.32 -6.35 -8.09
CA LEU A 127 -12.37 -5.24 -8.02
C LEU A 127 -11.71 -4.93 -9.37
N ALA A 128 -11.26 -5.95 -10.09
CA ALA A 128 -10.68 -5.79 -11.43
C ALA A 128 -11.70 -5.21 -12.42
N ALA A 129 -12.98 -5.62 -12.36
CA ALA A 129 -14.03 -5.06 -13.19
C ALA A 129 -14.30 -3.57 -12.89
N GLN A 130 -14.21 -3.18 -11.62
CA GLN A 130 -14.37 -1.79 -11.20
C GLN A 130 -13.20 -0.92 -11.63
N GLN A 131 -11.97 -1.43 -11.46
CA GLN A 131 -10.76 -0.76 -11.92
C GLN A 131 -10.81 -0.54 -13.44
N TYR A 132 -11.15 -1.56 -14.21
CA TYR A 132 -11.33 -1.45 -15.66
C TYR A 132 -12.37 -0.37 -16.03
N PHE A 133 -13.51 -0.32 -15.33
CA PHE A 133 -14.52 0.71 -15.58
C PHE A 133 -14.02 2.12 -15.30
N ILE A 134 -13.22 2.31 -14.24
CA ILE A 134 -12.65 3.61 -13.87
C ILE A 134 -11.59 4.07 -14.88
N GLU A 135 -10.73 3.15 -15.32
CA GLU A 135 -9.61 3.46 -16.21
C GLU A 135 -10.05 3.58 -17.67
N GLU A 136 -10.93 2.68 -18.14
CA GLU A 136 -11.24 2.52 -19.56
C GLU A 136 -12.70 2.82 -19.93
N GLY A 137 -13.60 2.86 -18.94
CA GLY A 137 -15.01 3.14 -19.19
C GLY A 137 -15.72 1.93 -19.79
N LEU A 138 -16.06 1.99 -21.09
CA LEU A 138 -16.87 0.98 -21.78
C LEU A 138 -16.12 -0.35 -21.95
N LEU A 139 -16.84 -1.47 -21.77
CA LEU A 139 -16.25 -2.80 -21.94
C LEU A 139 -15.85 -3.08 -23.39
N ASP A 140 -14.55 -3.24 -23.59
CA ASP A 140 -13.92 -3.82 -24.77
C ASP A 140 -13.14 -5.07 -24.34
N VAL A 141 -13.56 -6.23 -24.86
CA VAL A 141 -13.01 -7.54 -24.50
C VAL A 141 -11.56 -7.68 -24.97
N ASN A 142 -11.23 -7.22 -26.17
CA ASN A 142 -9.87 -7.32 -26.71
C ASN A 142 -8.90 -6.51 -25.86
N ARG A 143 -9.35 -5.33 -25.44
CA ARG A 143 -8.57 -4.45 -24.57
C ARG A 143 -8.38 -5.08 -23.18
N LEU A 144 -9.45 -5.60 -22.57
CA LEU A 144 -9.39 -6.30 -21.29
C LEU A 144 -8.42 -7.48 -21.34
N GLU A 145 -8.45 -8.28 -22.40
CA GLU A 145 -7.54 -9.42 -22.59
C GLU A 145 -6.07 -8.96 -22.67
N SER A 146 -5.80 -7.88 -23.44
CA SER A 146 -4.44 -7.34 -23.56
C SER A 146 -3.89 -6.75 -22.27
N GLN A 147 -4.74 -6.14 -21.45
CA GLN A 147 -4.37 -5.43 -20.21
C GLN A 147 -4.63 -6.24 -18.94
N LEU A 148 -5.02 -7.52 -19.04
CA LEU A 148 -5.39 -8.34 -17.89
C LEU A 148 -4.32 -8.35 -16.78
N HIS A 149 -3.05 -8.32 -17.20
CA HIS A 149 -1.90 -8.26 -16.32
C HIS A 149 -1.79 -6.95 -15.50
N ASN A 150 -2.52 -5.87 -15.83
CA ASN A 150 -2.50 -4.65 -15.02
C ASN A 150 -3.43 -4.74 -13.80
N TYR A 151 -4.46 -5.58 -13.88
CA TYR A 151 -5.53 -5.66 -12.88
C TYR A 151 -5.33 -6.79 -11.86
N LEU A 152 -4.56 -7.82 -12.23
CA LEU A 152 -4.39 -9.03 -11.44
C LEU A 152 -2.93 -9.28 -11.04
N PRO A 153 -2.69 -9.88 -9.86
CA PRO A 153 -1.36 -10.35 -9.49
C PRO A 153 -0.82 -11.41 -10.47
N ASP A 154 0.50 -11.46 -10.67
CA ASP A 154 1.11 -12.38 -11.64
C ASP A 154 0.89 -13.86 -11.27
N PHE A 155 0.82 -14.17 -9.96
CA PHE A 155 0.58 -15.54 -9.49
C PHE A 155 -0.83 -16.06 -9.84
N GLU A 156 -1.82 -15.18 -10.00
CA GLU A 156 -3.18 -15.55 -10.42
C GLU A 156 -3.26 -15.92 -11.90
N LEU A 157 -2.28 -15.46 -12.70
CA LEU A 157 -2.23 -15.69 -14.15
C LEU A 157 -1.37 -16.90 -14.53
N ASN A 158 -0.39 -17.25 -13.70
CA ASN A 158 0.64 -18.24 -14.03
C ASN A 158 0.33 -19.67 -13.54
N GLY A 159 -0.74 -19.89 -12.78
CA GLY A 159 -0.95 -21.13 -12.02
C GLY A 159 -1.82 -22.21 -12.67
N LYS A 160 -2.62 -21.92 -13.70
CA LYS A 160 -3.61 -22.87 -14.25
C LYS A 160 -3.79 -22.71 -15.76
N GLU A 161 -3.97 -23.83 -16.45
CA GLU A 161 -4.43 -23.85 -17.85
C GLU A 161 -5.77 -23.10 -17.92
N MET A 162 -5.95 -22.26 -18.95
CA MET A 162 -7.13 -21.40 -19.14
C MET A 162 -7.37 -20.34 -18.03
N ALA A 163 -6.37 -20.00 -17.22
CA ALA A 163 -6.53 -18.99 -16.16
C ALA A 163 -6.95 -17.62 -16.71
N LYS A 164 -6.39 -17.21 -17.86
CA LYS A 164 -6.70 -15.93 -18.49
C LYS A 164 -8.16 -15.86 -18.92
N GLU A 165 -8.65 -16.88 -19.64
CA GLU A 165 -10.04 -16.94 -20.09
C GLU A 165 -11.01 -16.95 -18.91
N ARG A 166 -10.70 -17.71 -17.86
CA ARG A 166 -11.48 -17.74 -16.62
C ARG A 166 -11.61 -16.36 -16.00
N TRP A 167 -10.48 -15.65 -15.86
CA TRP A 167 -10.48 -14.30 -15.28
C TRP A 167 -11.22 -13.29 -16.15
N ILE A 168 -11.05 -13.34 -17.47
CA ILE A 168 -11.79 -12.48 -18.41
C ILE A 168 -13.29 -12.70 -18.24
N GLN A 169 -13.75 -13.95 -18.21
CA GLN A 169 -15.17 -14.27 -18.01
C GLN A 169 -15.71 -13.77 -16.68
N ALA A 170 -14.95 -13.95 -15.58
CA ALA A 170 -15.34 -13.49 -14.25
C ALA A 170 -15.44 -11.96 -14.19
N ILE A 171 -14.45 -11.24 -14.74
CA ILE A 171 -14.44 -9.77 -14.80
C ILE A 171 -15.60 -9.26 -15.65
N MET A 172 -15.86 -9.85 -16.82
CA MET A 172 -16.99 -9.47 -17.68
C MET A 172 -18.33 -9.68 -16.99
N TYR A 173 -18.48 -10.78 -16.25
CA TYR A 173 -19.69 -11.07 -15.46
C TYR A 173 -19.95 -9.96 -14.44
N HIS A 174 -18.92 -9.57 -13.67
CA HIS A 174 -19.03 -8.51 -12.68
C HIS A 174 -19.23 -7.13 -13.30
N TYR A 175 -18.51 -6.80 -14.37
CA TYR A 175 -18.64 -5.52 -15.06
C TYR A 175 -20.09 -5.23 -15.48
N ARG A 176 -20.78 -6.24 -16.02
CA ARG A 176 -22.21 -6.13 -16.41
C ARG A 176 -23.13 -5.87 -15.21
N ARG A 177 -22.75 -6.31 -14.01
CA ARG A 177 -23.49 -6.09 -12.76
C ARG A 177 -23.17 -4.73 -12.12
N VAL A 178 -21.92 -4.26 -12.23
CA VAL A 178 -21.46 -2.94 -11.72
C VAL A 178 -22.26 -1.79 -12.34
N ARG A 179 -22.60 -1.88 -13.63
CA ARG A 179 -23.47 -0.89 -14.31
C ARG A 179 -24.82 -0.64 -13.64
N LYS A 180 -25.34 -1.59 -12.85
CA LYS A 180 -26.63 -1.43 -12.15
C LYS A 180 -26.54 -0.71 -10.80
N HIS A 181 -25.34 -0.51 -10.23
CA HIS A 181 -25.15 0.01 -8.86
C HIS A 181 -24.04 1.08 -8.78
N SER A 182 -24.05 2.03 -9.71
CA SER A 182 -22.97 3.00 -10.01
C SER A 182 -22.53 4.00 -8.91
N ALA A 183 -22.72 3.73 -7.61
CA ALA A 183 -22.38 4.70 -6.56
C ALA A 183 -21.84 4.15 -5.21
N ARG A 184 -21.54 2.85 -5.06
CA ARG A 184 -21.13 2.28 -3.75
C ARG A 184 -19.83 1.47 -3.75
N VAL A 185 -18.95 1.72 -4.70
CA VAL A 185 -18.15 0.62 -5.23
C VAL A 185 -16.72 0.48 -4.64
N PHE A 186 -16.14 1.50 -3.98
CA PHE A 186 -14.88 1.31 -3.22
C PHE A 186 -15.02 1.29 -1.69
N ALA A 187 -16.16 1.72 -1.16
CA ALA A 187 -16.44 1.67 0.28
C ALA A 187 -16.53 0.23 0.82
N VAL A 188 -16.80 -0.76 -0.03
CA VAL A 188 -16.90 -2.18 0.35
C VAL A 188 -15.55 -2.89 0.32
N ALA A 189 -14.67 -2.54 -0.63
CA ALA A 189 -13.30 -3.07 -0.69
C ALA A 189 -12.52 -2.70 0.58
N LEU A 190 -12.66 -1.45 1.03
CA LEU A 190 -12.02 -0.95 2.25
C LEU A 190 -12.54 -1.60 3.53
N ARG A 191 -13.82 -2.01 3.58
CA ARG A 191 -14.38 -2.72 4.74
C ARG A 191 -13.83 -4.12 4.92
N ARG A 192 -13.31 -4.79 3.88
CA ARG A 192 -12.72 -6.13 3.97
C ARG A 192 -11.19 -6.13 4.15
N ILE A 193 -10.49 -5.08 3.70
CA ILE A 193 -9.05 -4.90 3.97
C ILE A 193 -8.78 -4.58 5.46
N HIS A 194 -9.84 -4.24 6.22
CA HIS A 194 -9.83 -3.88 7.64
C HIS A 194 -9.26 -4.95 8.59
N PHE A 195 -8.93 -6.16 8.13
CA PHE A 195 -8.40 -7.23 8.99
C PHE A 195 -6.88 -7.38 8.98
N LEU A 196 -6.15 -6.76 8.04
CA LEU A 196 -4.69 -6.97 7.93
C LEU A 196 -3.85 -5.99 8.75
N ALA A 197 -4.41 -4.86 9.19
CA ALA A 197 -3.66 -3.88 10.01
C ALA A 197 -3.43 -4.36 11.46
N GLU A 198 -4.25 -5.27 11.99
CA GLU A 198 -4.07 -5.82 13.35
C GLU A 198 -2.88 -6.80 13.46
N ILE A 199 -2.43 -7.38 12.34
CA ILE A 199 -1.32 -8.37 12.37
C ILE A 199 0.06 -7.69 12.29
N TRP A 200 0.15 -6.48 11.71
CA TRP A 200 1.44 -5.78 11.57
C TRP A 200 1.90 -5.05 12.84
N HIS A 201 1.01 -4.81 13.80
CA HIS A 201 1.34 -4.07 15.02
C HIS A 201 2.02 -4.92 16.12
N GLN A 202 2.18 -6.22 15.92
CA GLN A 202 2.90 -7.10 16.88
C GLN A 202 4.38 -7.34 16.55
N SER A 203 4.90 -6.81 15.44
CA SER A 203 6.30 -7.06 15.01
C SER A 203 7.22 -5.84 15.08
N THR A 204 6.75 -4.69 15.59
CA THR A 204 7.59 -3.50 15.79
C THR A 204 8.25 -3.53 17.17
N ILE A 205 9.42 -4.18 17.18
CA ILE A 205 10.65 -3.84 17.92
C ILE A 205 10.43 -2.96 19.15
N THR A 206 10.41 -3.60 20.33
CA THR A 206 10.84 -2.95 21.58
C THR A 206 12.37 -2.80 21.54
N PRO A 207 12.93 -1.66 21.98
CA PRO A 207 14.37 -1.55 22.12
C PRO A 207 14.80 -2.24 23.43
N SER A 208 15.32 -3.47 23.34
CA SER A 208 15.99 -4.09 24.48
C SER A 208 17.36 -3.44 24.68
N ARG A 209 17.43 -2.60 25.73
CA ARG A 209 18.69 -2.24 26.38
C ARG A 209 19.28 -3.50 27.04
N GLN A 210 20.61 -3.60 26.95
CA GLN A 210 21.55 -4.46 27.71
C GLN A 210 21.95 -5.81 27.09
N GLY A 211 23.18 -5.83 26.56
CA GLY A 211 24.26 -6.61 27.17
C GLY A 211 24.49 -8.05 26.67
N GLY A 212 25.57 -8.23 25.91
CA GLY A 212 26.52 -9.34 26.14
C GLY A 212 26.23 -10.68 25.47
N CYS A 213 27.15 -11.03 24.56
CA CYS A 213 27.70 -12.37 24.31
C CYS A 213 26.76 -13.53 23.91
N GLY A 214 26.96 -14.02 22.68
CA GLY A 214 26.84 -15.46 22.35
C GLY A 214 25.45 -16.00 22.04
N ASP A 215 25.33 -16.51 20.83
CA ASP A 215 24.38 -17.53 20.38
C ASP A 215 22.89 -17.17 20.13
N VAL A 216 22.57 -17.22 18.83
CA VAL A 216 21.29 -17.66 18.22
C VAL A 216 20.02 -16.94 18.68
N CYS A 217 19.71 -15.83 18.00
CA CYS A 217 18.31 -15.40 17.80
C CYS A 217 17.99 -15.42 16.31
N GLU A 218 17.96 -16.65 15.79
CA GLU A 218 17.35 -17.02 14.53
C GLU A 218 15.83 -16.86 14.72
N ILE A 219 15.32 -15.64 14.48
CA ILE A 219 13.88 -15.39 14.44
C ILE A 219 13.36 -15.92 13.10
N GLN A 220 13.12 -17.24 13.11
CA GLN A 220 12.16 -17.93 12.28
C GLN A 220 10.77 -17.28 12.46
N MET A 221 10.46 -16.22 11.71
CA MET A 221 9.07 -15.79 11.48
C MET A 221 8.96 -14.98 10.19
N ALA A 222 8.99 -15.68 9.06
CA ALA A 222 8.28 -15.28 7.82
C ALA A 222 8.21 -16.43 6.79
N LEU A 223 8.65 -17.64 7.14
CA LEU A 223 8.38 -18.87 6.40
C LEU A 223 7.06 -19.48 6.91
N ALA A 224 5.96 -18.76 6.73
CA ALA A 224 4.60 -19.26 6.94
C ALA A 224 3.59 -18.66 5.94
N VAL A 225 4.08 -18.25 4.77
CA VAL A 225 3.23 -17.84 3.62
C VAL A 225 3.36 -18.82 2.45
N LEU A 226 4.00 -19.97 2.65
CA LEU A 226 4.03 -21.06 1.67
C LEU A 226 3.81 -22.40 2.37
N GLN A 227 2.54 -22.73 2.61
CA GLN A 227 1.93 -24.05 2.41
C GLN A 227 0.41 -23.91 2.37
#